data_AF-A0A239K9R7-F1
#
_entry.id   AF-A0A239K9R7-F1
#
_cell.length_a   1.000
_cell.length_b   1.000
_cell.length_c   1.000
_cell.angle_alpha   90.00
_cell.angle_beta   90.00
_cell.angle_gamma   90.00
#
_symmetry.space_group_name_H-M   'P 1'
#
loop_
_entity.id
_entity.type
_entity.pdbx_description
1 polymer ?
#
loop_
_entity_poly.entity_id
_entity_poly.type
_entity_poly.pdbx_seq_one_letter_code
_entity_poly.pdbx_strand_id
1 'polypeptide(L)'
;MKRVLLLLPLLLIGGLYLNWQLTPASHDRDWRDDYSRLPKVTKQGSRFRVVDIRNWDYAADGTIARQDWITGDIDPDTLEQAYFLLEPFGAVEAIAHTMLAFSFADGTAYVASIEARREKGEAYSAAKAAVLPIFEYMFVWTTERDMYGNSEFYAGDQLYLYPLSIPLEQQKAVLTAMLEETGEIE
;
A
#
# COMPACT_ATOMS: atom_id res chain seq x y z
N MET A 1 -27.09 -3.93 41.19
CA MET A 1 -27.14 -3.21 39.89
C MET A 1 -25.89 -2.36 39.63
N LYS A 2 -25.50 -1.40 40.49
CA LYS A 2 -24.31 -0.53 40.26
C LYS A 2 -22.96 -1.26 40.08
N ARG A 3 -22.73 -2.37 40.80
CA ARG A 3 -21.50 -3.19 40.67
C ARG A 3 -21.40 -3.96 39.34
N VAL A 4 -22.53 -4.30 38.73
CA VAL A 4 -22.56 -4.99 37.42
C VAL A 4 -22.22 -4.01 36.30
N LEU A 5 -22.66 -2.74 36.41
CA LEU A 5 -22.28 -1.69 35.46
C LEU A 5 -20.78 -1.35 35.50
N LEU A 6 -20.12 -1.49 36.65
CA LEU A 6 -18.67 -1.24 36.80
C LEU A 6 -17.80 -2.35 36.18
N LEU A 7 -18.35 -3.54 35.95
CA LEU A 7 -17.63 -4.68 35.38
C LEU A 7 -17.72 -4.76 33.86
N LEU A 8 -18.73 -4.14 33.25
CA LEU A 8 -18.90 -4.06 31.79
C LEU A 8 -17.66 -3.51 31.04
N PRO A 9 -17.04 -2.38 31.45
CA PRO A 9 -15.85 -1.89 30.76
C PRO A 9 -14.65 -2.82 30.91
N LEU A 10 -14.49 -3.49 32.07
CA LEU A 10 -13.43 -4.49 32.28
C LEU A 10 -13.63 -5.72 31.40
N LEU A 11 -14.87 -6.19 31.24
CA LEU A 11 -15.21 -7.29 30.34
C LEU A 11 -15.00 -6.91 28.87
N LEU A 12 -15.36 -5.69 28.48
CA LEU A 12 -15.13 -5.18 27.13
C LEU A 12 -13.63 -5.11 26.82
N ILE A 13 -12.84 -4.51 27.71
CA ILE A 13 -11.37 -4.41 27.57
C ILE A 13 -10.75 -5.81 27.56
N GLY A 14 -11.18 -6.69 28.46
CA GLY A 14 -10.70 -8.08 28.51
C GLY A 14 -11.04 -8.86 27.23
N GLY A 15 -12.23 -8.65 26.68
CA GLY A 15 -12.66 -9.24 25.40
C GLY A 15 -11.86 -8.73 24.21
N LEU A 16 -11.63 -7.41 24.12
CA LEU A 16 -10.80 -6.81 23.07
C LEU A 16 -9.35 -7.28 23.16
N TYR A 17 -8.79 -7.34 24.38
CA TYR A 17 -7.44 -7.85 24.60
C TYR A 17 -7.32 -9.33 24.23
N LEU A 18 -8.28 -10.17 24.62
CA LEU A 18 -8.28 -11.58 24.27
C LEU A 18 -8.42 -11.78 22.75
N ASN A 19 -9.30 -11.01 22.09
CA ASN A 19 -9.40 -11.02 20.64
C ASN A 19 -8.06 -10.69 19.98
N TRP A 20 -7.41 -9.60 20.41
CA TRP A 20 -6.09 -9.21 19.91
C TRP A 20 -5.05 -10.33 20.03
N GLN A 21 -5.02 -11.04 21.16
CA GLN A 21 -4.08 -12.14 21.37
C GLN A 21 -4.39 -13.38 20.50
N LEU A 22 -5.65 -13.55 20.10
CA LEU A 22 -6.10 -14.71 19.32
C LEU A 22 -6.11 -14.46 17.80
N THR A 23 -5.93 -13.22 17.35
CA THR A 23 -5.83 -12.84 15.94
C THR A 23 -4.42 -12.34 15.62
N PRO A 24 -3.41 -13.22 15.50
CA PRO A 24 -2.09 -12.80 15.06
C PRO A 24 -2.15 -12.30 13.60
N ALA A 25 -1.37 -11.27 13.31
CA ALA A 25 -1.14 -10.84 11.93
C ALA A 25 -0.48 -11.99 11.15
N SER A 26 -0.94 -12.24 9.93
CA SER A 26 -0.35 -13.25 9.04
C SER A 26 -0.44 -12.77 7.61
N HIS A 27 0.65 -12.90 6.86
CA HIS A 27 0.68 -12.70 5.42
C HIS A 27 0.35 -13.95 4.61
N ASP A 28 0.06 -15.07 5.28
CA ASP A 28 -0.38 -16.34 4.70
C ASP A 28 -1.91 -16.51 4.85
N ARG A 29 -2.67 -15.87 3.94
CA ARG A 29 -4.14 -15.89 3.88
C ARG A 29 -4.62 -15.84 2.41
N ASP A 30 -5.92 -16.04 2.19
CA ASP A 30 -6.54 -15.90 0.86
C ASP A 30 -6.78 -14.42 0.54
N TRP A 31 -5.76 -13.77 0.00
CA TRP A 31 -5.77 -12.34 -0.33
C TRP A 31 -6.55 -12.05 -1.60
N ARG A 32 -7.10 -10.84 -1.71
CA ARG A 32 -7.57 -10.33 -3.02
C ARG A 32 -6.42 -10.32 -4.03
N ASP A 33 -6.75 -10.55 -5.29
CA ASP A 33 -5.77 -10.69 -6.38
C ASP A 33 -4.77 -9.53 -6.45
N ASP A 34 -5.23 -8.29 -6.20
CA ASP A 34 -4.44 -7.06 -6.24
C ASP A 34 -3.42 -6.94 -5.09
N TYR A 35 -3.56 -7.77 -4.05
CA TYR A 35 -2.67 -7.88 -2.89
C TYR A 35 -2.16 -9.32 -2.68
N SER A 36 -2.33 -10.19 -3.69
CA SER A 36 -2.04 -11.62 -3.59
C SER A 36 -0.55 -11.91 -3.36
N ARG A 37 0.32 -10.98 -3.75
CA ARG A 37 1.77 -11.11 -3.60
C ARG A 37 2.31 -10.03 -2.69
N LEU A 38 3.12 -10.44 -1.72
CA LEU A 38 3.86 -9.54 -0.85
C LEU A 38 5.20 -9.21 -1.54
N PRO A 39 5.48 -7.94 -1.86
CA PRO A 39 6.73 -7.57 -2.49
C PRO A 39 7.93 -7.97 -1.64
N LYS A 40 8.98 -8.46 -2.30
CA LYS A 40 10.23 -8.85 -1.63
C LYS A 40 11.36 -7.95 -2.08
N VAL A 41 12.02 -7.32 -1.12
CA VAL A 41 13.15 -6.44 -1.39
C VAL A 41 14.45 -7.08 -0.92
N THR A 42 15.45 -7.09 -1.78
CA THR A 42 16.82 -7.50 -1.44
C THR A 42 17.79 -6.39 -1.79
N LYS A 43 18.51 -5.89 -0.79
CA LYS A 43 19.55 -4.87 -1.00
C LYS A 43 20.82 -5.52 -1.57
N GLN A 44 21.34 -4.95 -2.66
CA GLN A 44 22.54 -5.36 -3.37
C GLN A 44 23.48 -4.16 -3.52
N GLY A 45 24.31 -3.91 -2.49
CA GLY A 45 25.13 -2.70 -2.43
C GLY A 45 24.26 -1.45 -2.23
N SER A 46 24.32 -0.51 -3.18
CA SER A 46 23.45 0.68 -3.20
C SER A 46 22.11 0.46 -3.92
N ARG A 47 21.92 -0.69 -4.57
CA ARG A 47 20.72 -1.01 -5.36
C ARG A 47 19.78 -1.92 -4.59
N PHE A 48 18.52 -1.93 -5.01
CA PHE A 48 17.47 -2.75 -4.43
C PHE A 48 16.82 -3.58 -5.52
N ARG A 49 16.83 -4.90 -5.36
CA ARG A 49 16.05 -5.79 -6.21
C ARG A 49 14.69 -6.00 -5.56
N VAL A 50 13.63 -5.59 -6.26
CA VAL A 50 12.24 -5.69 -5.80
C VAL A 50 11.51 -6.70 -6.68
N VAL A 51 11.06 -7.79 -6.07
CA VAL A 51 10.26 -8.85 -6.70
C VAL A 51 8.80 -8.63 -6.36
N ASP A 52 7.91 -9.04 -7.27
CA ASP A 52 6.47 -8.88 -7.17
C ASP A 52 6.04 -7.40 -7.15
N ILE A 53 6.59 -6.63 -8.10
CA ILE A 53 6.04 -5.32 -8.49
C ILE A 53 4.82 -5.56 -9.37
N ARG A 54 3.66 -5.00 -9.04
CA ARG A 54 2.44 -5.13 -9.82
C ARG A 54 2.56 -4.40 -11.15
N ASN A 55 2.17 -5.05 -12.24
CA ASN A 55 2.21 -4.47 -13.58
C ASN A 55 0.97 -4.89 -14.38
N TRP A 56 -0.20 -4.58 -13.83
CA TRP A 56 -1.49 -4.89 -14.42
C TRP A 56 -1.85 -3.89 -15.52
N ASP A 57 -2.68 -4.34 -16.46
CA ASP A 57 -3.29 -3.48 -17.46
C ASP A 57 -4.80 -3.44 -17.26
N TYR A 58 -5.36 -2.25 -17.46
CA TYR A 58 -6.79 -1.97 -17.34
C TYR A 58 -7.30 -1.46 -18.68
N ALA A 59 -8.41 -2.02 -19.16
CA ALA A 59 -9.13 -1.52 -20.31
C ALA A 59 -9.93 -0.26 -19.92
N ALA A 60 -10.27 0.57 -20.90
CA ALA A 60 -10.99 1.83 -20.67
C ALA A 60 -12.39 1.64 -20.06
N ASP A 61 -12.96 0.44 -20.09
CA ASP A 61 -14.22 0.08 -19.44
C ASP A 61 -14.05 -0.43 -18.01
N GLY A 62 -12.83 -0.37 -17.47
CA GLY A 62 -12.46 -0.86 -16.14
C GLY A 62 -12.16 -2.35 -16.07
N THR A 63 -12.23 -3.10 -17.18
CA THR A 63 -11.88 -4.52 -17.18
C THR A 63 -10.38 -4.70 -16.94
N ILE A 64 -10.00 -5.59 -16.02
CA ILE A 64 -8.61 -6.01 -15.85
C ILE A 64 -8.21 -6.86 -17.07
N ALA A 65 -7.36 -6.29 -17.94
CA ALA A 65 -6.93 -6.93 -19.17
C ALA A 65 -5.77 -7.91 -18.95
N ARG A 66 -4.90 -7.64 -17.97
CA ARG A 66 -3.73 -8.47 -17.65
C ARG A 66 -3.34 -8.32 -16.18
N GLN A 67 -2.95 -9.43 -15.54
CA GLN A 67 -2.50 -9.48 -14.16
C GLN A 67 -1.04 -9.97 -14.06
N ASP A 68 -0.10 -9.10 -14.41
CA ASP A 68 1.32 -9.43 -14.40
C ASP A 68 2.05 -8.87 -13.17
N TRP A 69 3.16 -9.52 -12.84
CA TRP A 69 4.07 -9.12 -11.77
C TRP A 69 5.51 -9.18 -12.30
N ILE A 70 6.28 -8.13 -12.04
CA ILE A 70 7.64 -7.99 -12.56
C ILE A 70 8.67 -7.91 -11.42
N THR A 71 9.94 -7.97 -11.80
CA THR A 71 11.06 -7.68 -10.91
C THR A 71 11.77 -6.44 -11.43
N GLY A 72 12.03 -5.48 -10.54
CA GLY A 72 12.76 -4.26 -10.83
C GLY A 72 14.05 -4.19 -10.03
N ASP A 73 15.12 -3.70 -10.65
CA ASP A 73 16.36 -3.34 -9.96
C ASP A 73 16.39 -1.81 -9.83
N ILE A 74 16.09 -1.31 -8.63
CA ILE A 74 15.94 0.11 -8.33
C ILE A 74 17.25 0.65 -7.77
N ASP A 75 17.79 1.69 -8.41
CA ASP A 75 18.99 2.40 -7.98
C ASP A 75 18.62 3.83 -7.55
N PRO A 76 18.57 4.13 -6.24
CA PRO A 76 18.23 5.47 -5.75
C PRO A 76 19.15 6.57 -6.30
N ASP A 77 20.38 6.27 -6.72
CA ASP A 77 21.28 7.27 -7.31
C ASP A 77 20.83 7.74 -8.70
N THR A 78 19.96 6.97 -9.36
CA THR A 78 19.38 7.28 -10.68
C THR A 78 18.01 7.97 -10.60
N LEU A 79 17.51 8.26 -9.40
CA LEU A 79 16.28 9.00 -9.18
C LEU A 79 16.38 10.42 -9.75
N GLU A 80 15.40 10.83 -10.55
CA GLU A 80 15.30 12.19 -11.09
C GLU A 80 14.28 13.05 -10.32
N GLN A 81 13.11 12.49 -10.04
CA GLN A 81 12.02 13.20 -9.37
C GLN A 81 11.08 12.22 -8.66
N ALA A 82 10.72 12.55 -7.41
CA ALA A 82 9.64 11.93 -6.68
C ALA A 82 8.38 12.81 -6.71
N TYR A 83 7.21 12.18 -6.70
CA TYR A 83 5.91 12.82 -6.74
C TYR A 83 5.05 12.34 -5.58
N PHE A 84 4.34 13.26 -4.95
CA PHE A 84 3.24 12.94 -4.04
C PHE A 84 1.96 12.76 -4.84
N LEU A 85 1.35 11.60 -4.69
CA LEU A 85 0.12 11.24 -5.37
C LEU A 85 -1.03 11.28 -4.38
N LEU A 86 -2.15 11.84 -4.83
CA LEU A 86 -3.37 11.96 -4.05
C LEU A 86 -4.55 11.45 -4.87
N GLU A 87 -5.27 10.47 -4.33
CA GLU A 87 -6.46 9.86 -4.93
C GLU A 87 -7.64 9.99 -3.95
N PRO A 88 -8.52 11.00 -4.11
CA PRO A 88 -9.68 11.14 -3.25
C PRO A 88 -10.63 9.96 -3.37
N PHE A 89 -11.15 9.46 -2.24
CA PHE A 89 -12.10 8.36 -2.26
C PHE A 89 -13.49 8.84 -2.71
N GLY A 90 -13.77 8.77 -4.01
CA GLY A 90 -15.07 9.02 -4.62
C GLY A 90 -15.91 10.12 -3.94
N ALA A 91 -16.97 9.71 -3.21
CA ALA A 91 -17.97 10.60 -2.63
C ALA A 91 -17.52 11.39 -1.38
N VAL A 92 -16.31 11.15 -0.86
CA VAL A 92 -15.78 11.82 0.34
C VAL A 92 -14.44 12.45 0.04
N GLU A 93 -14.46 13.65 -0.56
CA GLU A 93 -13.27 14.43 -0.92
C GLU A 93 -12.31 14.70 0.27
N ALA A 94 -12.82 14.63 1.51
CA ALA A 94 -12.01 14.88 2.70
C ALA A 94 -11.04 13.74 3.06
N ILE A 95 -11.13 12.59 2.40
CA ILE A 95 -10.25 11.44 2.63
C ILE A 95 -9.69 11.01 1.28
N ALA A 96 -8.38 11.01 1.18
CA ALA A 96 -7.68 10.60 -0.03
C ALA A 96 -6.63 9.55 0.31
N HIS A 97 -6.50 8.60 -0.61
CA HIS A 97 -5.41 7.67 -0.64
C HIS A 97 -4.14 8.39 -1.09
N THR A 98 -3.05 8.18 -0.37
CA THR A 98 -1.79 8.90 -0.61
C THR A 98 -0.70 7.93 -1.00
N MET A 99 0.04 8.26 -2.05
CA MET A 99 1.07 7.40 -2.62
C MET A 99 2.30 8.23 -2.99
N LEU A 100 3.40 7.55 -3.29
CA LEU A 100 4.62 8.19 -3.80
C LEU A 100 5.04 7.53 -5.11
N ALA A 101 5.28 8.34 -6.14
CA ALA A 101 5.87 7.89 -7.39
C ALA A 101 7.32 8.35 -7.49
N PHE A 102 8.15 7.53 -8.12
CA PHE A 102 9.58 7.76 -8.29
C PHE A 102 9.93 7.56 -9.76
N SER A 103 10.50 8.59 -10.40
CA SER A 103 10.94 8.56 -11.79
C SER A 103 12.47 8.51 -11.87
N PHE A 104 12.99 7.73 -12.81
CA PHE A 104 14.41 7.42 -12.93
C PHE A 104 14.96 7.86 -14.29
N ALA A 105 16.27 8.04 -14.37
CA ALA A 105 16.97 8.57 -15.54
C ALA A 105 16.85 7.71 -16.81
N ASP A 106 16.47 6.44 -16.68
CA ASP A 106 16.21 5.53 -17.81
C ASP A 106 14.76 5.63 -18.35
N GLY A 107 13.94 6.51 -17.77
CA GLY A 107 12.54 6.70 -18.10
C GLY A 107 11.59 5.73 -17.40
N THR A 108 12.09 4.85 -16.53
CA THR A 108 11.23 4.01 -15.70
C THR A 108 10.63 4.81 -14.54
N ALA A 109 9.45 4.38 -14.09
CA ALA A 109 8.82 4.93 -12.90
C ALA A 109 8.07 3.86 -12.12
N TYR A 110 8.18 3.93 -10.80
CA TYR A 110 7.51 3.04 -9.86
C TYR A 110 6.66 3.85 -8.89
N VAL A 111 5.50 3.32 -8.52
CA VAL A 111 4.63 3.91 -7.50
C VAL A 111 4.56 2.97 -6.31
N ALA A 112 4.80 3.52 -5.12
CA ALA A 112 4.68 2.85 -3.85
C ALA A 112 3.46 3.38 -3.09
N SER A 113 2.67 2.46 -2.57
CA SER A 113 1.52 2.72 -1.70
C SER A 113 1.61 1.88 -0.43
N ILE A 114 1.19 2.45 0.70
CA ILE A 114 1.02 1.71 1.95
C ILE A 114 -0.44 1.31 2.05
N GLU A 115 -0.70 0.01 2.08
CA GLU A 115 -2.04 -0.55 1.93
C GLU A 115 -2.44 -1.39 3.14
N ALA A 116 -3.73 -1.33 3.46
CA ALA A 116 -4.39 -2.39 4.20
C ALA A 116 -4.55 -3.60 3.26
N ARG A 117 -3.84 -4.70 3.57
CA ARG A 117 -3.92 -5.95 2.83
C ARG A 117 -5.24 -6.65 3.16
N ARG A 118 -6.08 -6.85 2.14
CA ARG A 118 -7.47 -7.32 2.30
C ARG A 118 -7.65 -8.75 1.82
N GLU A 119 -8.36 -9.55 2.62
CA GLU A 119 -8.74 -10.92 2.25
C GLU A 119 -9.81 -10.92 1.15
N LYS A 120 -9.92 -12.02 0.42
CA LYS A 120 -10.91 -12.20 -0.64
C LYS A 120 -12.33 -12.11 -0.07
N GLY A 121 -13.14 -11.22 -0.64
CA GLY A 121 -14.51 -10.96 -0.16
C GLY A 121 -14.60 -10.00 1.02
N GLU A 122 -13.47 -9.47 1.50
CA GLU A 122 -13.45 -8.51 2.60
C GLU A 122 -13.72 -7.08 2.10
N ALA A 123 -14.70 -6.41 2.72
CA ALA A 123 -15.00 -5.01 2.48
C ALA A 123 -14.20 -4.12 3.44
N TYR A 124 -13.67 -3.00 2.93
CA TYR A 124 -12.96 -2.04 3.76
C TYR A 124 -13.89 -1.37 4.77
N SER A 125 -13.42 -1.18 6.01
CA SER A 125 -14.15 -0.46 7.06
C SER A 125 -13.19 0.26 8.01
N ALA A 126 -13.06 1.58 7.83
CA ALA A 126 -12.24 2.43 8.69
C ALA A 126 -12.65 2.35 10.17
N ALA A 127 -13.96 2.29 10.46
CA ALA A 127 -14.47 2.19 11.82
C ALA A 127 -14.07 0.88 12.50
N LYS A 128 -14.06 -0.25 11.77
CA LYS A 128 -13.61 -1.54 12.32
C LYS A 128 -12.09 -1.57 12.48
N ALA A 129 -11.36 -1.07 11.49
CA ALA A 129 -9.89 -0.98 11.55
C ALA A 129 -9.39 -0.11 12.72
N ALA A 130 -10.15 0.92 13.11
CA ALA A 130 -9.81 1.78 14.23
C ALA A 130 -9.86 1.09 15.60
N VAL A 131 -10.57 -0.03 15.73
CA VAL A 131 -10.81 -0.70 17.02
C VAL A 131 -10.37 -2.17 17.05
N LEU A 132 -10.10 -2.79 15.89
CA LEU A 132 -9.73 -4.19 15.77
C LEU A 132 -8.53 -4.36 14.82
N PRO A 133 -7.59 -5.27 15.12
CA PRO A 133 -6.46 -5.58 14.24
C PRO A 133 -6.92 -6.49 13.08
N ILE A 134 -7.66 -5.93 12.14
CA ILE A 134 -8.30 -6.71 11.05
C ILE A 134 -7.54 -6.69 9.73
N PHE A 135 -6.64 -5.72 9.54
CA PHE A 135 -5.86 -5.61 8.31
C PHE A 135 -4.38 -5.72 8.62
N GLU A 136 -3.71 -6.64 7.95
CA GLU A 136 -2.27 -6.62 7.79
C GLU A 136 -1.87 -5.44 6.90
N TYR A 137 -0.75 -4.77 7.17
CA TYR A 137 -0.26 -3.69 6.33
C TYR A 137 0.75 -4.24 5.32
N MET A 138 0.82 -3.64 4.13
CA MET A 138 1.86 -3.97 3.16
C MET A 138 2.24 -2.74 2.33
N PHE A 139 3.45 -2.75 1.79
CA PHE A 139 3.75 -1.88 0.65
C PHE A 139 3.30 -2.58 -0.63
N VAL A 140 2.60 -1.85 -1.48
CA VAL A 140 2.36 -2.24 -2.87
C VAL A 140 3.26 -1.40 -3.75
N TRP A 141 4.13 -2.07 -4.50
CA TRP A 141 4.93 -1.47 -5.56
C TRP A 141 4.27 -1.76 -6.90
N THR A 142 4.15 -0.76 -7.75
CA THR A 142 3.53 -0.88 -9.08
C THR A 142 4.36 -0.14 -10.13
N THR A 143 4.15 -0.46 -11.40
CA THR A 143 4.54 0.46 -12.47
C THR A 143 3.61 1.67 -12.49
N GLU A 144 4.08 2.79 -13.02
CA GLU A 144 3.26 4.00 -13.20
C GLU A 144 1.96 3.70 -13.99
N ARG A 145 2.09 2.92 -15.08
CA ARG A 145 0.94 2.51 -15.91
C ARG A 145 -0.11 1.76 -15.11
N ASP A 146 0.32 0.80 -14.29
CA ASP A 146 -0.58 0.01 -13.46
C ASP A 146 -1.35 0.93 -12.51
N MET A 147 -0.65 1.73 -11.71
CA MET A 147 -1.34 2.57 -10.72
C MET A 147 -2.30 3.56 -11.38
N TYR A 148 -1.90 4.19 -12.48
CA TYR A 148 -2.72 5.23 -13.09
C TYR A 148 -3.92 4.62 -13.79
N GLY A 149 -3.75 3.47 -14.44
CA GLY A 149 -4.86 2.70 -15.00
C GLY A 149 -5.80 2.17 -13.92
N ASN A 150 -5.27 1.78 -12.75
CA ASN A 150 -6.07 1.38 -11.61
C ASN A 150 -6.94 2.55 -11.11
N SER A 151 -6.36 3.73 -10.90
CA SER A 151 -7.10 4.92 -10.48
C SER A 151 -8.15 5.34 -11.52
N GLU A 152 -7.72 5.53 -12.76
CA GLU A 152 -8.57 6.13 -13.81
C GLU A 152 -9.65 5.16 -14.31
N PHE A 153 -9.27 3.91 -14.64
CA PHE A 153 -10.19 3.01 -15.34
C PHE A 153 -10.89 2.04 -14.39
N TYR A 154 -10.18 1.49 -13.41
CA TYR A 154 -10.74 0.48 -12.52
C TYR A 154 -11.53 1.08 -11.34
N ALA A 155 -10.92 2.04 -10.65
CA ALA A 155 -11.57 2.75 -9.55
C ALA A 155 -12.51 3.86 -10.07
N GLY A 156 -12.15 4.50 -11.19
CA GLY A 156 -12.87 5.66 -11.70
C GLY A 156 -12.63 6.92 -10.87
N ASP A 157 -11.51 6.97 -10.15
CA ASP A 157 -11.12 8.04 -9.26
C ASP A 157 -10.18 9.04 -9.96
N GLN A 158 -10.12 10.26 -9.44
CA GLN A 158 -9.15 11.26 -9.91
C GLN A 158 -7.82 11.07 -9.20
N LEU A 159 -6.73 11.07 -9.98
CA LEU A 159 -5.38 11.02 -9.45
C LEU A 159 -4.68 12.36 -9.66
N TYR A 160 -4.21 12.96 -8.57
CA TYR A 160 -3.43 14.19 -8.60
C TYR A 160 -1.96 13.89 -8.33
N LEU A 161 -1.07 14.38 -9.20
CA LEU A 161 0.37 14.25 -9.06
C LEU A 161 0.98 15.61 -8.70
N TYR A 162 1.78 15.64 -7.63
CA TYR A 162 2.49 16.83 -7.18
C TYR A 162 3.99 16.55 -7.10
N PRO A 163 4.85 17.20 -7.91
CA PRO A 163 6.29 17.02 -7.80
C PRO A 163 6.79 17.50 -6.44
N LEU A 164 7.58 16.68 -5.77
CA LEU A 164 8.17 17.06 -4.49
C LEU A 164 9.18 18.19 -4.68
N SER A 165 8.98 19.28 -3.95
CA SER A 165 9.84 20.47 -3.97
C SER A 165 10.94 20.44 -2.89
N ILE A 166 11.36 19.23 -2.48
CA ILE A 166 12.45 19.02 -1.52
C ILE A 166 13.75 18.67 -2.27
N PRO A 167 14.94 18.89 -1.68
CA PRO A 167 16.20 18.52 -2.31
C PRO A 167 16.24 17.05 -2.75
N LEU A 168 16.84 16.76 -3.90
CA LEU A 168 16.88 15.42 -4.49
C LEU A 168 17.42 14.36 -3.52
N GLU A 169 18.45 14.70 -2.75
CA GLU A 169 19.01 13.79 -1.73
C GLU A 169 17.99 13.38 -0.66
N GLN A 170 17.03 14.25 -0.31
CA GLN A 170 15.94 13.89 0.59
C GLN A 170 14.91 12.99 -0.11
N GLN A 171 14.65 13.20 -1.39
CA GLN A 171 13.77 12.30 -2.17
C GLN A 171 14.36 10.89 -2.27
N LYS A 172 15.68 10.79 -2.51
CA LYS A 172 16.42 9.52 -2.48
C LYS A 172 16.35 8.84 -1.12
N ALA A 173 16.47 9.62 -0.03
CA ALA A 173 16.34 9.10 1.32
C ALA A 173 14.94 8.52 1.57
N VAL A 174 13.87 9.18 1.11
CA VAL A 174 12.49 8.65 1.18
C VAL A 174 12.36 7.35 0.40
N LEU A 175 12.81 7.31 -0.86
CA LEU A 175 12.80 6.09 -1.68
C LEU A 175 13.54 4.93 -0.98
N THR A 176 14.74 5.21 -0.47
CA THR A 176 15.57 4.22 0.22
C THR A 176 14.86 3.68 1.47
N ALA A 177 14.29 4.56 2.29
CA ALA A 177 13.57 4.17 3.49
C ALA A 177 12.37 3.27 3.16
N MET A 178 11.57 3.62 2.14
CA MET A 178 10.42 2.80 1.73
C MET A 178 10.85 1.42 1.21
N LEU A 179 11.95 1.34 0.47
CA LEU A 179 12.48 0.05 -0.02
C LEU A 179 13.00 -0.82 1.13
N GLU A 180 13.71 -0.22 2.08
CA GLU A 180 14.20 -0.91 3.27
C GLU A 180 13.04 -1.42 4.13
N GLU A 181 12.05 -0.56 4.42
CA GLU A 181 10.86 -0.93 5.20
C GLU A 181 10.01 -2.00 4.49
N THR A 182 9.88 -1.94 3.16
CA THR A 182 9.23 -3.02 2.39
C THR A 182 9.93 -4.36 2.61
N GLY A 183 11.26 -4.36 2.69
CA GLY A 183 12.05 -5.57 2.92
C GLY A 183 11.96 -6.16 4.33
N GLU A 184 11.43 -5.40 5.29
CA GLU A 184 11.23 -5.84 6.69
C GLU A 184 9.87 -6.48 6.93
N ILE A 185 8.92 -6.38 5.98
CA ILE A 185 7.59 -7.00 6.10
C ILE A 185 7.66 -8.49 5.69
N GLU A 186 7.23 -9.38 6.58
CA GLU A 186 7.23 -10.85 6.42
C GLU A 186 5.84 -11.48 6.56
#